data_AF-A0A3P9DKG7-F1
#
_entry.id   AF-A0A3P9DKG7-F1
#
_cell.length_a   1.000
_cell.length_b   1.000
_cell.length_c   1.000
_cell.angle_alpha   90.00
_cell.angle_beta   90.00
_cell.angle_gamma   90.00
#
_symmetry.space_group_name_H-M   'P 1'
#
loop_
_entity.id
_entity.type
_entity.pdbx_description
1 polymer ?
#
loop_
_entity_poly.entity_id
_entity_poly.type
_entity_poly.pdbx_seq_one_letter_code
_entity_poly.pdbx_strand_id
1 'polypeptide(L)'
;MCYVIFNAFFFSSISGSTAEIHSKFRYLSTINDIKTRIQKMFWFTTVKDNEPVDLKTDPEYSGRVQYQCENNDCTLRISDLRESDSAEYKFMLITNDPGGKYTGSPGVTLTVTDPQLQVHVRRSTVNSYSNWTELTCHNNCQLPDQSSYIWYRNGHKLSSDEQYLQLNTFDSADRFYCAVKGYEIFPSPTVYAPKLPSVSVSPSAEIVEGSSVTLTCSSDANPAANYTWYKEDVINPLSYQNQHVFSSILPSDSGKYYCTADNDLGQKRSESRTIDVKCDHCVVLLFIIISFLRKKRNSKESSKTEGRADNKEQVKPEI
;
A
#
# COMPACT_ATOMS: atom_id res chain seq x y z
N MET A 1 -41.80 -38.19 4.21
CA MET A 1 -41.61 -36.76 4.51
C MET A 1 -40.97 -36.11 3.29
N CYS A 2 -41.56 -35.03 2.78
CA CYS A 2 -41.01 -34.27 1.65
C CYS A 2 -39.97 -33.29 2.18
N TYR A 3 -38.84 -33.13 1.48
CA TYR A 3 -37.79 -32.21 1.91
C TYR A 3 -36.90 -31.80 0.73
N VAL A 4 -36.15 -30.73 0.93
CA VAL A 4 -35.05 -30.27 0.07
C VAL A 4 -33.84 -30.10 0.98
N ILE A 5 -32.69 -30.66 0.59
CA ILE A 5 -31.41 -30.53 1.28
C ILE A 5 -30.35 -29.99 0.33
N PHE A 6 -29.41 -29.22 0.88
CA PHE A 6 -28.28 -28.65 0.15
C PHE A 6 -26.98 -29.32 0.60
N ASN A 7 -26.02 -29.44 -0.30
CA ASN A 7 -24.70 -30.00 0.03
C ASN A 7 -23.85 -29.05 0.87
N ALA A 8 -24.04 -27.74 0.71
CA ALA A 8 -23.39 -26.69 1.48
C ALA A 8 -24.41 -25.60 1.81
N PHE A 9 -24.25 -24.93 2.94
CA PHE A 9 -25.12 -23.82 3.37
C PHE A 9 -24.48 -22.44 3.14
N PHE A 10 -23.15 -22.41 2.99
CA PHE A 10 -22.38 -21.20 2.74
C PHE A 10 -21.10 -21.55 1.97
N PHE A 11 -20.77 -20.74 0.96
CA PHE A 11 -19.45 -20.74 0.33
C PHE A 11 -19.18 -19.40 -0.37
N SER A 12 -17.90 -19.15 -0.66
CA SER A 12 -17.46 -17.94 -1.35
C SER A 12 -16.97 -18.26 -2.75
N SER A 13 -17.11 -17.32 -3.67
CA SER A 13 -16.63 -17.43 -5.04
C SER A 13 -16.12 -16.10 -5.56
N ILE A 14 -15.46 -16.15 -6.72
CA ILE A 14 -14.77 -15.01 -7.30
C ILE A 14 -15.58 -14.47 -8.48
N SER A 15 -15.59 -13.16 -8.64
CA SER A 15 -16.19 -12.49 -9.80
C SER A 15 -15.59 -13.01 -11.12
N GLY A 16 -16.45 -13.28 -12.11
CA GLY A 16 -16.13 -13.93 -13.37
C GLY A 16 -16.05 -15.47 -13.30
N SER A 17 -16.06 -16.09 -12.11
CA SER A 17 -16.01 -17.54 -11.99
C SER A 17 -17.38 -18.21 -12.24
N THR A 18 -17.44 -19.54 -12.08
CA THR A 18 -18.70 -20.30 -12.11
C THR A 18 -18.93 -20.93 -10.74
N ALA A 19 -20.14 -20.76 -10.19
CA ALA A 19 -20.59 -21.46 -8.98
C ALA A 19 -21.62 -22.54 -9.32
N GLU A 20 -21.57 -23.64 -8.56
CA GLU A 20 -22.55 -24.72 -8.63
C GLU A 20 -23.18 -24.93 -7.23
N ILE A 21 -24.50 -24.82 -7.14
CA ILE A 21 -25.27 -25.07 -5.92
C ILE A 21 -26.06 -26.35 -6.11
N HIS A 22 -25.65 -27.39 -5.39
CA HIS A 22 -26.27 -28.70 -5.46
C HIS A 22 -27.42 -28.83 -4.46
N SER A 23 -28.57 -29.33 -4.93
CA SER A 23 -29.70 -29.68 -4.08
C SER A 23 -30.18 -31.10 -4.35
N LYS A 24 -30.62 -31.78 -3.29
CA LYS A 24 -31.36 -33.03 -3.39
C LYS A 24 -32.73 -32.85 -2.77
N PHE A 25 -33.74 -33.40 -3.42
CA PHE A 25 -35.11 -33.28 -2.94
C PHE A 25 -35.80 -34.63 -2.86
N ARG A 26 -36.77 -34.73 -1.98
CA ARG A 26 -37.65 -35.88 -1.86
C ARG A 26 -39.08 -35.40 -1.83
N TYR A 27 -39.94 -36.01 -2.63
CA TYR A 27 -41.38 -35.79 -2.61
C TYR A 27 -42.11 -37.14 -2.61
N LEU A 28 -43.36 -37.14 -2.15
CA LEU A 28 -44.20 -38.33 -2.18
C LEU A 28 -44.77 -38.52 -3.59
N SER A 29 -44.50 -39.67 -4.21
CA SER A 29 -45.00 -40.01 -5.55
C SER A 29 -46.50 -40.27 -5.60
N THR A 30 -47.12 -40.53 -4.44
CA THR A 30 -48.56 -40.72 -4.27
C THR A 30 -49.02 -40.05 -2.98
N ILE A 31 -50.08 -39.25 -3.05
CA ILE A 31 -50.74 -38.63 -1.91
C ILE A 31 -52.24 -38.90 -2.07
N ASN A 32 -52.90 -39.49 -1.06
CA ASN A 32 -54.32 -39.85 -1.11
C ASN A 32 -54.72 -40.63 -2.38
N ASP A 33 -53.90 -41.62 -2.77
CA ASP A 33 -54.04 -42.42 -4.01
C ASP A 33 -53.95 -41.65 -5.34
N ILE A 34 -53.66 -40.35 -5.30
CA ILE A 34 -53.40 -39.52 -6.47
C ILE A 34 -51.90 -39.52 -6.74
N LYS A 35 -51.52 -39.83 -7.99
CA LYS A 35 -50.13 -39.77 -8.44
C LYS A 35 -49.65 -38.32 -8.47
N THR A 36 -48.66 -38.02 -7.64
CA THR A 36 -48.01 -36.71 -7.59
C THR A 36 -47.05 -36.57 -8.78
N ARG A 37 -47.13 -35.44 -9.48
CA ARG A 37 -46.25 -35.06 -10.59
C ARG A 37 -45.62 -33.71 -10.28
N ILE A 38 -44.33 -33.61 -10.58
CA ILE A 38 -43.61 -32.33 -10.53
C ILE A 38 -44.15 -31.46 -11.67
N GLN A 39 -44.60 -30.26 -11.33
CA GLN A 39 -45.07 -29.25 -12.29
C GLN A 39 -43.97 -28.23 -12.59
N LYS A 40 -43.23 -27.79 -11.57
CA LYS A 40 -42.19 -26.78 -11.73
C LYS A 40 -41.04 -27.01 -10.74
N MET A 41 -39.83 -26.77 -11.21
CA MET A 41 -38.60 -26.73 -10.41
C MET A 41 -37.79 -25.51 -10.84
N PHE A 42 -37.42 -24.68 -9.88
CA PHE A 42 -36.63 -23.50 -10.17
C PHE A 42 -35.90 -22.98 -8.94
N TRP A 43 -34.89 -22.16 -9.18
CA TRP A 43 -34.13 -21.47 -8.15
C TRP A 43 -34.56 -20.00 -8.09
N PHE A 44 -34.45 -19.41 -6.90
CA PHE A 44 -34.79 -18.01 -6.66
C PHE A 44 -33.92 -17.42 -5.54
N THR A 45 -33.75 -16.10 -5.58
CA THR A 45 -33.11 -15.29 -4.53
C THR A 45 -34.07 -14.24 -3.95
N THR A 46 -35.09 -13.86 -4.71
CA THR A 46 -36.06 -12.83 -4.32
C THR A 46 -37.51 -13.34 -4.42
N VAL A 47 -38.38 -12.71 -3.63
CA VAL A 47 -39.82 -12.94 -3.64
C VAL A 47 -40.48 -11.60 -3.99
N LYS A 48 -41.30 -11.56 -5.05
CA LYS A 48 -42.06 -10.38 -5.47
C LYS A 48 -43.54 -10.72 -5.41
N ASP A 49 -44.34 -9.84 -4.81
CA ASP A 49 -45.79 -10.06 -4.64
C ASP A 49 -46.15 -11.40 -3.99
N ASN A 50 -45.34 -11.82 -3.01
CA ASN A 50 -45.46 -13.10 -2.30
C ASN A 50 -45.24 -14.35 -3.18
N GLU A 51 -44.73 -14.19 -4.40
CA GLU A 51 -44.35 -15.29 -5.28
C GLU A 51 -42.83 -15.29 -5.57
N PRO A 52 -42.16 -16.46 -5.47
CA PRO A 52 -40.75 -16.61 -5.80
C PRO A 52 -40.46 -16.34 -7.28
N VAL A 53 -39.42 -15.56 -7.56
CA VAL A 53 -39.03 -15.20 -8.93
C VAL A 53 -37.99 -16.19 -9.45
N ASP A 54 -38.28 -16.85 -10.56
CA ASP A 54 -37.35 -17.80 -11.20
C ASP A 54 -36.13 -17.08 -11.75
N LEU A 55 -34.92 -17.47 -11.34
CA LEU A 55 -33.67 -16.88 -11.81
C LEU A 55 -33.53 -16.93 -13.34
N LYS A 56 -34.10 -17.94 -14.02
CA LYS A 56 -34.09 -17.98 -15.49
C LYS A 56 -34.92 -16.88 -16.15
N THR A 57 -35.86 -16.31 -15.41
CA THR A 57 -36.71 -15.20 -15.87
C THR A 57 -36.22 -13.84 -15.39
N ASP A 58 -35.26 -13.83 -14.46
CA ASP A 58 -34.68 -12.60 -13.95
C ASP A 58 -33.68 -12.03 -14.96
N PRO A 59 -33.89 -10.78 -15.44
CA PRO A 59 -32.97 -10.13 -16.37
C PRO A 59 -31.52 -10.08 -15.89
N GLU A 60 -31.28 -9.98 -14.57
CA GLU A 60 -29.92 -9.89 -14.02
C GLU A 60 -29.12 -11.19 -14.26
N TYR A 61 -29.81 -12.31 -14.39
CA TYR A 61 -29.24 -13.66 -14.54
C TYR A 61 -29.31 -14.21 -15.97
N SER A 62 -29.80 -13.40 -16.91
CA SER A 62 -30.01 -13.77 -18.31
C SER A 62 -28.72 -14.31 -18.96
N GLY A 63 -28.81 -15.51 -19.55
CA GLY A 63 -27.69 -16.18 -20.24
C GLY A 63 -26.62 -16.79 -19.32
N ARG A 64 -26.70 -16.59 -18.00
CA ARG A 64 -25.69 -17.05 -17.02
C ARG A 64 -26.12 -18.25 -16.20
N VAL A 65 -27.44 -18.48 -16.09
CA VAL A 65 -28.03 -19.50 -15.23
C VAL A 65 -28.43 -20.76 -16.00
N GLN A 66 -28.03 -21.92 -15.48
CA GLN A 66 -28.43 -23.23 -15.97
C GLN A 66 -28.91 -24.10 -14.81
N TYR A 67 -29.93 -24.93 -15.07
CA TYR A 67 -30.43 -25.92 -14.11
C TYR A 67 -30.15 -27.31 -14.67
N GLN A 68 -29.55 -28.18 -13.87
CA GLN A 68 -29.28 -29.58 -14.20
C GLN A 68 -30.01 -30.45 -13.19
N CYS A 69 -31.16 -30.99 -13.58
CA CYS A 69 -32.05 -31.66 -12.64
C CYS A 69 -32.40 -33.07 -13.14
N GLU A 70 -31.83 -34.07 -12.48
CA GLU A 70 -31.94 -35.49 -12.82
C GLU A 70 -32.07 -36.31 -11.53
N ASN A 71 -32.90 -37.35 -11.54
CA ASN A 71 -32.96 -38.35 -10.45
C ASN A 71 -33.01 -37.76 -9.02
N ASN A 72 -33.92 -36.81 -8.79
CA ASN A 72 -34.10 -36.10 -7.50
C ASN A 72 -32.95 -35.18 -7.07
N ASP A 73 -31.98 -34.93 -7.95
CA ASP A 73 -30.99 -33.87 -7.84
C ASP A 73 -31.43 -32.68 -8.70
N CYS A 74 -31.10 -31.48 -8.28
CA CYS A 74 -31.26 -30.27 -9.08
C CYS A 74 -30.15 -29.30 -8.72
N THR A 75 -29.18 -29.18 -9.62
CA THR A 75 -28.02 -28.31 -9.46
C THR A 75 -28.25 -27.00 -10.20
N LEU A 76 -28.04 -25.88 -9.50
CA LEU A 76 -27.95 -24.54 -10.08
C LEU A 76 -26.52 -24.26 -10.49
N ARG A 77 -26.30 -23.85 -11.74
CA ARG A 77 -25.01 -23.39 -12.23
C ARG A 77 -25.14 -21.93 -12.67
N ILE A 78 -24.27 -21.07 -12.14
CA ILE A 78 -24.20 -19.64 -12.48
C ILE A 78 -22.79 -19.36 -13.00
N SER A 79 -22.67 -19.00 -14.27
CA SER A 79 -21.41 -18.56 -14.88
C SER A 79 -21.27 -17.03 -14.86
N ASP A 80 -20.04 -16.51 -15.00
CA ASP A 80 -19.79 -15.06 -15.00
C ASP A 80 -20.39 -14.41 -13.74
N LEU A 81 -19.95 -14.90 -12.57
CA LEU A 81 -20.40 -14.39 -11.27
C LEU A 81 -20.07 -12.91 -11.11
N ARG A 82 -20.93 -12.18 -10.40
CA ARG A 82 -20.80 -10.76 -10.09
C ARG A 82 -20.96 -10.56 -8.60
N GLU A 83 -20.40 -9.48 -8.06
CA GLU A 83 -20.61 -9.13 -6.64
C GLU A 83 -22.12 -9.03 -6.30
N SER A 84 -22.92 -8.49 -7.24
CA SER A 84 -24.38 -8.41 -7.14
C SER A 84 -25.09 -9.77 -7.08
N ASP A 85 -24.44 -10.86 -7.48
CA ASP A 85 -25.00 -12.21 -7.36
C ASP A 85 -24.92 -12.76 -5.92
N SER A 86 -24.29 -12.03 -4.99
CA SER A 86 -24.23 -12.41 -3.58
C SER A 86 -25.62 -12.40 -2.96
N ALA A 87 -26.12 -13.58 -2.59
CA ALA A 87 -27.48 -13.75 -2.09
C ALA A 87 -27.67 -15.09 -1.36
N GLU A 88 -28.82 -15.23 -0.70
CA GLU A 88 -29.32 -16.53 -0.24
C GLU A 88 -30.15 -17.19 -1.36
N TYR A 89 -29.66 -18.29 -1.92
CA TYR A 89 -30.30 -19.05 -2.98
C TYR A 89 -31.20 -20.14 -2.40
N LYS A 90 -32.43 -20.22 -2.91
CA LYS A 90 -33.43 -21.22 -2.51
C LYS A 90 -33.94 -21.98 -3.71
N PHE A 91 -34.26 -23.25 -3.49
CA PHE A 91 -34.84 -24.13 -4.49
C PHE A 91 -36.33 -24.32 -4.21
N MET A 92 -37.16 -24.15 -5.24
CA MET A 92 -38.60 -24.32 -5.20
C MET A 92 -39.02 -25.54 -6.02
N LEU A 93 -39.77 -26.44 -5.38
CA LEU A 93 -40.43 -27.59 -5.99
C LEU A 93 -41.94 -27.42 -5.89
N ILE A 94 -42.63 -27.40 -7.03
CA ILE A 94 -44.09 -27.34 -7.11
C ILE A 94 -44.60 -28.63 -7.73
N THR A 95 -45.52 -29.30 -7.04
CA THR A 95 -46.25 -30.45 -7.55
C THR A 95 -47.71 -30.10 -7.86
N ASN A 96 -48.43 -31.03 -8.48
CA ASN A 96 -49.86 -30.91 -8.73
C ASN A 96 -50.75 -31.02 -7.47
N ASP A 97 -50.17 -31.19 -6.29
CA ASP A 97 -50.91 -31.20 -5.02
C ASP A 97 -51.17 -29.76 -4.55
N PRO A 98 -52.37 -29.41 -4.04
CA PRO A 98 -52.68 -28.05 -3.56
C PRO A 98 -51.75 -27.52 -2.46
N GLY A 99 -51.16 -28.41 -1.65
CA GLY A 99 -50.14 -28.07 -0.64
C GLY A 99 -48.70 -28.38 -1.09
N GLY A 100 -48.51 -28.78 -2.34
CA GLY A 100 -47.28 -29.34 -2.89
C GLY A 100 -46.18 -28.34 -3.23
N LYS A 101 -46.08 -27.22 -2.49
CA LYS A 101 -44.98 -26.25 -2.61
C LYS A 101 -43.93 -26.54 -1.55
N TYR A 102 -42.72 -26.90 -1.96
CA TYR A 102 -41.62 -27.23 -1.07
C TYR A 102 -40.41 -26.35 -1.35
N THR A 103 -39.80 -25.83 -0.28
CA THR A 103 -38.55 -25.07 -0.34
C THR A 103 -37.55 -25.62 0.66
N GLY A 104 -36.25 -25.54 0.32
CA GLY A 104 -35.19 -25.72 1.30
C GLY A 104 -35.12 -24.52 2.24
N SER A 105 -34.96 -24.77 3.54
CA SER A 105 -34.75 -23.73 4.56
C SER A 105 -33.79 -24.23 5.65
N PRO A 106 -32.71 -23.49 5.98
CA PRO A 106 -32.26 -22.26 5.31
C PRO A 106 -31.80 -22.52 3.86
N GLY A 107 -31.73 -21.47 3.05
CA GLY A 107 -31.14 -21.54 1.72
C GLY A 107 -29.61 -21.65 1.76
N VAL A 108 -28.98 -21.52 0.59
CA VAL A 108 -27.52 -21.51 0.45
C VAL A 108 -27.05 -20.08 0.24
N THR A 109 -26.22 -19.57 1.13
CA THR A 109 -25.65 -18.23 0.98
C THR A 109 -24.39 -18.28 0.13
N LEU A 110 -24.40 -17.56 -0.99
CA LEU A 110 -23.26 -17.34 -1.86
C LEU A 110 -22.73 -15.91 -1.64
N THR A 111 -21.44 -15.78 -1.36
CA THR A 111 -20.75 -14.48 -1.36
C THR A 111 -19.77 -14.43 -2.53
N VAL A 112 -19.90 -13.42 -3.38
CA VAL A 112 -19.01 -13.19 -4.52
C VAL A 112 -18.11 -11.99 -4.21
N THR A 113 -16.80 -12.19 -4.31
CA THR A 113 -15.80 -11.14 -4.08
C THR A 113 -14.84 -11.02 -5.25
N ASP A 114 -14.40 -9.82 -5.58
CA ASP A 114 -13.32 -9.63 -6.55
C ASP A 114 -11.97 -10.12 -5.96
N PRO A 115 -11.06 -10.69 -6.77
CA PRO A 115 -9.72 -11.04 -6.31
C PRO A 115 -8.98 -9.80 -5.83
N GLN A 116 -8.57 -9.80 -4.57
CA GLN A 116 -7.70 -8.76 -4.02
C GLN A 116 -6.26 -9.25 -4.00
N LEU A 117 -5.58 -9.04 -5.13
CA LEU A 117 -4.16 -9.38 -5.26
C LEU A 117 -3.27 -8.30 -4.67
N GLN A 118 -2.22 -8.72 -3.98
CA GLN A 118 -1.16 -7.85 -3.50
C GLN A 118 0.19 -8.46 -3.85
N VAL A 119 1.16 -7.62 -4.23
CA VAL A 119 2.53 -8.07 -4.44
C VAL A 119 3.31 -7.84 -3.17
N HIS A 120 3.76 -8.92 -2.54
CA HIS A 120 4.71 -8.85 -1.45
C HIS A 120 6.12 -8.88 -2.04
N VAL A 121 6.96 -7.91 -1.64
CA VAL A 121 8.35 -7.84 -2.08
C VAL A 121 9.22 -8.31 -0.93
N ARG A 122 10.13 -9.24 -1.21
CA ARG A 122 11.11 -9.69 -0.24
C ARG A 122 12.50 -9.64 -0.85
N ARG A 123 13.36 -8.78 -0.29
CA ARG A 123 14.76 -8.72 -0.65
C ARG A 123 15.55 -9.77 0.13
N SER A 124 16.27 -10.65 -0.56
CA SER A 124 17.12 -11.65 0.07
C SER A 124 18.54 -11.11 0.22
N THR A 125 19.03 -11.05 1.46
CA THR A 125 20.43 -10.69 1.78
C THR A 125 21.19 -11.90 2.31
N VAL A 126 20.91 -13.09 1.77
CA VAL A 126 21.42 -14.36 2.32
C VAL A 126 22.93 -14.51 2.11
N ASN A 127 23.53 -13.87 1.09
CA ASN A 127 25.00 -13.85 0.88
C ASN A 127 25.46 -12.60 0.12
N SER A 128 26.72 -12.19 0.34
CA SER A 128 27.39 -11.05 -0.32
C SER A 128 27.58 -11.16 -1.84
N TYR A 129 27.14 -12.27 -2.46
CA TYR A 129 27.34 -12.58 -3.89
C TYR A 129 26.04 -12.71 -4.69
N SER A 130 24.86 -12.75 -4.06
CA SER A 130 23.59 -12.85 -4.80
C SER A 130 22.48 -12.05 -4.13
N ASN A 131 22.34 -10.79 -4.56
CA ASN A 131 21.21 -9.95 -4.20
C ASN A 131 20.06 -10.25 -5.16
N TRP A 132 19.30 -11.32 -4.90
CA TRP A 132 18.06 -11.58 -5.64
C TRP A 132 16.86 -11.02 -4.86
N THR A 133 15.86 -10.54 -5.59
CA THR A 133 14.60 -10.04 -5.02
C THR A 133 13.48 -10.97 -5.43
N GLU A 134 12.67 -11.39 -4.47
CA GLU A 134 11.46 -12.17 -4.70
C GLU A 134 10.25 -11.25 -4.73
N LEU A 135 9.43 -11.37 -5.76
CA LEU A 135 8.07 -10.84 -5.76
C LEU A 135 7.10 -12.00 -5.61
N THR A 136 6.20 -11.92 -4.63
CA THR A 136 5.19 -12.95 -4.40
C THR A 136 3.81 -12.35 -4.61
N CYS A 137 3.03 -12.95 -5.51
CA CYS A 137 1.65 -12.57 -5.74
C CYS A 137 0.77 -13.20 -4.67
N HIS A 138 0.40 -12.42 -3.67
CA HIS A 138 -0.49 -12.85 -2.60
C HIS A 138 -1.96 -12.62 -3.00
N ASN A 139 -2.82 -13.58 -2.71
CA ASN A 139 -4.28 -13.42 -2.84
C ASN A 139 -4.93 -13.70 -1.48
N ASN A 140 -5.86 -12.84 -1.08
CA ASN A 140 -6.63 -13.02 0.15
C ASN A 140 -7.93 -13.84 -0.07
N CYS A 141 -8.22 -14.25 -1.31
CA CYS A 141 -9.37 -15.07 -1.66
C CYS A 141 -8.96 -16.54 -1.87
N GLN A 142 -9.90 -17.45 -1.60
CA GLN A 142 -9.73 -18.87 -1.88
C GLN A 142 -9.86 -19.12 -3.38
N LEU A 143 -8.72 -19.26 -4.04
CA LEU A 143 -8.64 -19.60 -5.45
C LEU A 143 -8.88 -21.10 -5.68
N PRO A 144 -9.32 -21.51 -6.88
CA PRO A 144 -9.30 -22.90 -7.29
C PRO A 144 -7.91 -23.52 -7.12
N ASP A 145 -7.86 -24.79 -6.70
CA ASP A 145 -6.62 -25.55 -6.65
C ASP A 145 -5.96 -25.55 -8.05
N GLN A 146 -4.63 -25.32 -8.10
CA GLN A 146 -3.83 -25.17 -9.33
C GLN A 146 -4.00 -23.85 -10.10
N SER A 147 -4.47 -22.78 -9.45
CA SER A 147 -4.45 -21.45 -10.07
C SER A 147 -3.03 -21.03 -10.47
N SER A 148 -2.87 -20.59 -11.71
CA SER A 148 -1.61 -20.10 -12.27
C SER A 148 -1.59 -18.57 -12.27
N TYR A 149 -0.39 -18.00 -12.15
CA TYR A 149 -0.20 -16.56 -12.08
C TYR A 149 0.54 -16.05 -13.29
N ILE A 150 0.22 -14.82 -13.70
CA ILE A 150 0.90 -14.12 -14.77
C ILE A 150 1.59 -12.91 -14.15
N TRP A 151 2.86 -12.74 -14.49
CA TRP A 151 3.62 -11.55 -14.12
C TRP A 151 3.73 -10.58 -15.29
N TYR A 152 3.77 -9.30 -14.97
CA TYR A 152 3.97 -8.23 -15.93
C TYR A 152 5.17 -7.38 -15.51
N ARG A 153 5.99 -7.00 -16.48
CA ARG A 153 7.08 -6.03 -16.33
C ARG A 153 6.89 -4.91 -17.34
N ASN A 154 6.72 -3.68 -16.87
CA ASN A 154 6.51 -2.50 -17.71
C ASN A 154 5.37 -2.68 -18.73
N GLY A 155 4.31 -3.40 -18.35
CA GLY A 155 3.17 -3.72 -19.22
C GLY A 155 3.35 -4.95 -20.10
N HIS A 156 4.55 -5.55 -20.16
CA HIS A 156 4.80 -6.76 -20.94
C HIS A 156 4.60 -8.01 -20.09
N LYS A 157 3.86 -8.98 -20.65
CA LYS A 157 3.61 -10.29 -20.02
C LYS A 157 4.91 -11.10 -19.95
N LEU A 158 5.24 -11.57 -18.76
CA LEU A 158 6.31 -12.52 -18.50
C LEU A 158 5.72 -13.94 -18.50
N SER A 159 6.44 -14.89 -19.13
CA SER A 159 6.05 -16.29 -19.12
C SER A 159 6.39 -16.92 -17.76
N SER A 160 5.47 -16.80 -16.81
CA SER A 160 5.48 -17.54 -15.54
C SER A 160 4.08 -18.12 -15.34
N ASP A 161 3.99 -19.27 -14.69
CA ASP A 161 2.75 -19.79 -14.11
C ASP A 161 2.83 -19.82 -12.56
N GLU A 162 3.98 -19.41 -12.01
CA GLU A 162 4.32 -19.48 -10.59
C GLU A 162 3.84 -18.26 -9.81
N GLN A 163 3.47 -18.49 -8.55
CA GLN A 163 3.05 -17.43 -7.62
C GLN A 163 4.18 -16.42 -7.33
N TYR A 164 5.43 -16.82 -7.47
CA TYR A 164 6.60 -15.98 -7.21
C TYR A 164 7.39 -15.66 -8.50
N LEU A 165 8.07 -14.52 -8.49
CA LEU A 165 8.98 -14.07 -9.53
C LEU A 165 10.32 -13.72 -8.89
N GLN A 166 11.38 -14.40 -9.33
CA GLN A 166 12.75 -14.11 -8.88
C GLN A 166 13.43 -13.14 -9.84
N LEU A 167 13.91 -12.02 -9.30
CA LEU A 167 14.62 -10.99 -10.05
C LEU A 167 16.11 -11.02 -9.69
N ASN A 168 16.94 -11.34 -10.68
CA ASN A 168 18.40 -11.28 -10.57
C ASN A 168 18.94 -9.87 -10.88
N THR A 169 18.29 -9.18 -11.82
CA THR A 169 18.62 -7.80 -12.21
C THR A 169 17.34 -7.09 -12.63
N PHE A 170 17.20 -5.82 -12.25
CA PHE A 170 16.10 -4.95 -12.65
C PHE A 170 16.57 -3.49 -12.59
N ASP A 171 15.90 -2.62 -13.36
CA ASP A 171 16.12 -1.18 -13.37
C ASP A 171 15.26 -0.53 -12.28
N SER A 172 15.74 0.56 -11.68
CA SER A 172 14.96 1.44 -10.82
C SER A 172 13.68 1.99 -11.47
N ALA A 173 13.59 1.97 -12.80
CA ALA A 173 12.40 2.37 -13.56
C ALA A 173 11.38 1.24 -13.75
N ASP A 174 11.76 -0.01 -13.44
CA ASP A 174 10.89 -1.16 -13.65
C ASP A 174 9.65 -1.12 -12.76
N ARG A 175 8.56 -1.62 -13.34
CA ARG A 175 7.25 -1.74 -12.72
C ARG A 175 6.75 -3.16 -12.84
N PHE A 176 6.34 -3.75 -11.71
CA PHE A 176 5.86 -5.12 -11.66
C PHE A 176 4.45 -5.20 -11.11
N TYR A 177 3.64 -6.07 -11.68
CA TYR A 177 2.34 -6.47 -11.14
C TYR A 177 2.03 -7.88 -11.59
N CYS A 178 1.08 -8.51 -10.93
CA CYS A 178 0.66 -9.88 -11.22
C CYS A 178 -0.85 -9.94 -11.44
N ALA A 179 -1.32 -10.99 -12.10
CA ALA A 179 -2.73 -11.33 -12.20
C ALA A 179 -2.90 -12.84 -12.16
N VAL A 180 -4.10 -13.33 -11.81
CA VAL A 180 -4.42 -14.75 -11.93
C VAL A 180 -4.79 -15.05 -13.38
N LYS A 181 -4.27 -16.14 -13.94
CA LYS A 181 -4.59 -16.59 -15.29
C LYS A 181 -6.09 -16.86 -15.42
N GLY A 182 -6.74 -16.28 -16.42
CA GLY A 182 -8.19 -16.32 -16.59
C GLY A 182 -8.95 -15.20 -15.88
N TYR A 183 -8.32 -14.47 -14.95
CA TYR A 183 -8.88 -13.31 -14.24
C TYR A 183 -7.96 -12.08 -14.40
N GLU A 184 -7.39 -11.90 -15.60
CA GLU A 184 -6.41 -10.85 -15.91
C GLU A 184 -6.98 -9.42 -15.76
N ILE A 185 -8.32 -9.28 -15.74
CA ILE A 185 -9.03 -8.02 -15.50
C ILE A 185 -8.91 -7.49 -14.07
N PHE A 186 -8.43 -8.33 -13.13
CA PHE A 186 -8.17 -7.97 -11.73
C PHE A 186 -6.67 -8.09 -11.41
N PRO A 187 -5.81 -7.21 -11.96
CA PRO A 187 -4.40 -7.23 -11.66
C PRO A 187 -4.13 -6.67 -10.25
N SER A 188 -3.01 -7.06 -9.67
CA SER A 188 -2.50 -6.44 -8.45
C SER A 188 -2.08 -4.98 -8.67
N PRO A 189 -2.01 -4.17 -7.60
CA PRO A 189 -1.35 -2.88 -7.65
C PRO A 189 0.11 -3.02 -8.09
N THR A 190 0.57 -2.07 -8.90
CA THR A 190 1.94 -2.06 -9.42
C THR A 190 2.96 -1.68 -8.35
N VAL A 191 4.01 -2.49 -8.18
CA VAL A 191 5.17 -2.21 -7.33
C VAL A 191 6.36 -1.70 -8.15
N TYR A 192 7.12 -0.79 -7.58
CA TYR A 192 8.26 -0.10 -8.18
C TYR A 192 9.18 0.52 -7.12
N ALA A 193 10.45 0.73 -7.49
CA ALA A 193 11.43 1.40 -6.63
C ALA A 193 11.06 2.88 -6.41
N PRO A 194 11.57 3.54 -5.36
CA PRO A 194 11.27 4.94 -5.10
C PRO A 194 11.70 5.82 -6.29
N LYS A 195 10.84 6.78 -6.66
CA LYS A 195 11.19 7.84 -7.60
C LYS A 195 12.22 8.79 -6.97
N LEU A 196 12.68 9.77 -7.75
CA LEU A 196 13.64 10.76 -7.25
C LEU A 196 13.02 11.50 -6.05
N PRO A 197 13.60 11.42 -4.84
CA PRO A 197 13.01 12.05 -3.66
C PRO A 197 13.17 13.57 -3.74
N SER A 198 12.18 14.28 -3.24
CA SER A 198 12.15 15.73 -3.13
C SER A 198 12.35 16.17 -1.68
N VAL A 199 13.07 17.28 -1.49
CA VAL A 199 13.33 17.87 -0.18
C VAL A 199 12.67 19.24 -0.09
N SER A 200 11.85 19.43 0.95
CA SER A 200 11.25 20.71 1.32
C SER A 200 11.72 21.18 2.69
N VAL A 201 11.67 22.50 2.90
CA VAL A 201 12.14 23.16 4.12
C VAL A 201 11.01 24.05 4.62
N SER A 202 10.68 23.94 5.92
CA SER A 202 9.69 24.75 6.59
C SER A 202 10.26 25.34 7.89
N PRO A 203 10.24 26.67 8.09
CA PRO A 203 9.79 27.69 7.14
C PRO A 203 10.70 27.79 5.90
N SER A 204 10.15 28.22 4.76
CA SER A 204 10.91 28.44 3.52
C SER A 204 11.58 29.82 3.44
N ALA A 205 11.26 30.69 4.40
CA ALA A 205 11.84 32.02 4.55
C ALA A 205 13.28 31.95 5.08
N GLU A 206 13.88 33.12 5.31
CA GLU A 206 15.21 33.22 5.91
C GLU A 206 15.25 32.51 7.27
N ILE A 207 16.22 31.60 7.42
CA ILE A 207 16.40 30.79 8.62
C ILE A 207 17.32 31.55 9.56
N VAL A 208 16.79 31.93 10.72
CA VAL A 208 17.54 32.61 11.78
C VAL A 208 17.90 31.66 12.90
N GLU A 209 19.03 31.91 13.55
CA GLU A 209 19.48 31.19 14.75
C GLU A 209 18.37 31.12 15.81
N GLY A 210 18.22 29.94 16.42
CA GLY A 210 17.21 29.69 17.45
C GLY A 210 15.81 29.38 16.91
N SER A 211 15.56 29.53 15.60
CA SER A 211 14.28 29.15 14.99
C SER A 211 14.11 27.63 14.89
N SER A 212 12.86 27.19 14.84
CA SER A 212 12.51 25.80 14.55
C SER A 212 12.42 25.59 13.05
N VAL A 213 13.15 24.61 12.52
CA VAL A 213 13.23 24.28 11.09
C VAL A 213 12.96 22.80 10.89
N THR A 214 12.08 22.47 9.95
CA THR A 214 11.75 21.10 9.56
C THR A 214 12.15 20.86 8.11
N LEU A 215 13.00 19.86 7.90
CA LEU A 215 13.29 19.29 6.59
C LEU A 215 12.35 18.11 6.36
N THR A 216 11.65 18.08 5.21
CA THR A 216 10.77 16.97 4.84
C THR A 216 11.21 16.35 3.54
N CYS A 217 11.32 15.02 3.53
CA CYS A 217 11.65 14.22 2.37
C CYS A 217 10.39 13.51 1.88
N SER A 218 10.15 13.50 0.58
CA SER A 218 9.01 12.83 -0.03
C SER A 218 9.39 12.18 -1.35
N SER A 219 8.98 10.92 -1.51
CA SER A 219 9.14 10.13 -2.71
C SER A 219 7.89 9.31 -2.99
N ASP A 220 7.55 9.19 -4.27
CA ASP A 220 6.54 8.26 -4.76
C ASP A 220 7.16 6.86 -4.90
N ALA A 221 6.60 5.87 -4.21
CA ALA A 221 7.13 4.51 -4.12
C ALA A 221 6.02 3.53 -3.74
N ASN A 222 6.07 2.31 -4.29
CA ASN A 222 5.22 1.20 -3.84
C ASN A 222 6.01 -0.11 -3.82
N PRO A 223 6.26 -0.77 -2.67
CA PRO A 223 5.81 -0.41 -1.33
C PRO A 223 6.33 0.94 -0.84
N ALA A 224 5.70 1.46 0.22
CA ALA A 224 6.07 2.73 0.83
C ALA A 224 7.58 2.77 1.19
N ALA A 225 8.22 3.90 0.88
CA ALA A 225 9.65 4.05 1.12
C ALA A 225 9.95 4.40 2.59
N ASN A 226 11.07 3.86 3.09
CA ASN A 226 11.75 4.32 4.29
C ASN A 226 12.68 5.47 3.95
N TYR A 227 12.84 6.41 4.87
CA TYR A 227 13.63 7.62 4.65
C TYR A 227 14.80 7.71 5.62
N THR A 228 15.96 8.14 5.12
CA THR A 228 17.12 8.43 5.96
C THR A 228 17.71 9.79 5.59
N TRP A 229 17.96 10.64 6.59
CA TRP A 229 18.53 11.97 6.43
C TRP A 229 20.04 11.99 6.65
N TYR A 230 20.73 12.80 5.86
CA TYR A 230 22.17 12.98 5.91
C TYR A 230 22.55 14.45 5.76
N LYS A 231 23.71 14.81 6.31
CA LYS A 231 24.44 16.05 6.02
C LYS A 231 25.74 15.65 5.32
N GLU A 232 26.08 16.27 4.18
CA GLU A 232 27.18 15.79 3.30
C GLU A 232 28.52 15.60 4.02
N ASP A 233 28.81 16.42 5.02
CA ASP A 233 30.07 16.40 5.77
C ASP A 233 30.01 15.55 7.06
N VAL A 234 28.92 14.81 7.27
CA VAL A 234 28.68 13.98 8.47
C VAL A 234 28.47 12.52 8.04
N ILE A 235 29.27 11.63 8.62
CA ILE A 235 29.25 10.19 8.27
C ILE A 235 27.95 9.51 8.72
N ASN A 236 27.46 9.87 9.92
CA ASN A 236 26.31 9.21 10.51
C ASN A 236 24.99 9.79 10.01
N PRO A 237 23.95 8.96 9.81
CA PRO A 237 22.59 9.43 9.58
C PRO A 237 22.11 10.38 10.66
N LEU A 238 21.35 11.39 10.27
CA LEU A 238 20.73 12.36 11.19
C LEU A 238 19.40 11.87 11.76
N SER A 239 18.62 11.15 10.94
CA SER A 239 17.29 10.65 11.28
C SER A 239 16.89 9.53 10.31
N TYR A 240 16.05 8.62 10.80
CA TYR A 240 15.43 7.52 10.02
C TYR A 240 13.93 7.77 9.77
N GLN A 241 13.51 9.03 9.81
CA GLN A 241 12.14 9.46 9.55
C GLN A 241 12.07 10.28 8.26
N ASN A 242 10.88 10.44 7.70
CA ASN A 242 10.66 11.33 6.55
C ASN A 242 10.97 12.80 6.88
N GLN A 243 10.95 13.16 8.17
CA GLN A 243 11.28 14.50 8.65
C GLN A 243 12.53 14.53 9.53
N HIS A 244 13.26 15.64 9.44
CA HIS A 244 14.32 16.01 10.37
C HIS A 244 14.02 17.40 10.92
N VAL A 245 13.86 17.50 12.24
CA VAL A 245 13.42 18.71 12.93
C VAL A 245 14.55 19.26 13.77
N PHE A 246 14.92 20.51 13.51
CA PHE A 246 15.73 21.34 14.38
C PHE A 246 14.80 22.13 15.28
N SER A 247 14.74 21.84 16.59
CA SER A 247 13.92 22.61 17.52
C SER A 247 14.46 24.04 17.74
N SER A 248 15.78 24.21 17.61
CA SER A 248 16.49 25.48 17.73
C SER A 248 17.78 25.37 16.90
N ILE A 249 17.74 25.87 15.67
CA ILE A 249 18.85 25.71 14.72
C ILE A 249 20.02 26.67 15.01
N LEU A 250 21.26 26.21 14.84
CA LEU A 250 22.47 26.99 15.09
C LEU A 250 23.20 27.37 13.79
N PRO A 251 24.04 28.42 13.78
CA PRO A 251 24.85 28.77 12.60
C PRO A 251 25.74 27.62 12.11
N SER A 252 26.23 26.78 13.03
CA SER A 252 27.00 25.56 12.73
C SER A 252 26.21 24.46 12.01
N ASP A 253 24.88 24.52 12.05
CA ASP A 253 24.02 23.59 11.33
C ASP A 253 23.94 23.91 9.85
N SER A 254 24.41 25.09 9.40
CA SER A 254 24.50 25.40 7.97
C SER A 254 25.26 24.31 7.19
N GLY A 255 24.82 24.04 5.98
CA GLY A 255 25.40 23.00 5.13
C GLY A 255 24.43 22.42 4.12
N LYS A 256 24.85 21.32 3.48
CA LYS A 256 24.04 20.59 2.49
C LYS A 256 23.45 19.34 3.10
N TYR A 257 22.14 19.21 2.95
CA TYR A 257 21.35 18.10 3.47
C TYR A 257 20.71 17.33 2.32
N TYR A 258 20.67 16.02 2.44
CA TYR A 258 19.95 15.17 1.49
C TYR A 258 19.29 14.01 2.23
N CYS A 259 18.31 13.40 1.59
CA CYS A 259 17.70 12.18 2.08
C CYS A 259 17.86 11.04 1.07
N THR A 260 17.81 9.81 1.56
CA THR A 260 17.58 8.63 0.73
C THR A 260 16.17 8.11 0.98
N ALA A 261 15.50 7.67 -0.08
CA ALA A 261 14.26 6.90 -0.01
C ALA A 261 14.56 5.47 -0.47
N ASP A 262 14.14 4.49 0.31
CA ASP A 262 14.49 3.08 0.15
C ASP A 262 13.26 2.18 0.31
N ASN A 263 13.10 1.21 -0.59
CA ASN A 263 12.24 0.06 -0.39
C ASN A 263 12.95 -1.21 -0.89
N ASP A 264 12.30 -2.37 -0.75
CA ASP A 264 12.90 -3.65 -1.16
C ASP A 264 13.26 -3.73 -2.66
N LEU A 265 12.66 -2.86 -3.50
CA LEU A 265 12.96 -2.72 -4.92
C LEU A 265 14.06 -1.69 -5.19
N GLY A 266 14.58 -0.97 -4.21
CA GLY A 266 15.77 -0.15 -4.41
C GLY A 266 15.78 1.15 -3.64
N GLN A 267 16.84 1.91 -3.89
CA GLN A 267 17.17 3.12 -3.17
C GLN A 267 17.44 4.27 -4.13
N LYS A 268 16.93 5.45 -3.82
CA LYS A 268 17.31 6.71 -4.49
C LYS A 268 17.69 7.77 -3.49
N ARG A 269 18.67 8.59 -3.89
CA ARG A 269 19.13 9.77 -3.16
C ARG A 269 18.46 11.02 -3.76
N SER A 270 18.04 11.95 -2.89
CA SER A 270 17.54 13.26 -3.31
C SER A 270 18.67 14.17 -3.80
N GLU A 271 18.28 15.22 -4.51
CA GLU A 271 19.16 16.38 -4.67
C GLU A 271 19.48 16.99 -3.29
N SER A 272 20.69 17.54 -3.16
CA SER A 272 21.14 18.18 -1.91
C SER A 272 20.50 19.56 -1.76
N ARG A 273 19.93 19.83 -0.59
CA ARG A 273 19.36 21.13 -0.19
C ARG A 273 20.34 21.88 0.71
N THR A 274 20.72 23.09 0.30
CA THR A 274 21.53 23.99 1.13
C THR A 274 20.65 24.68 2.18
N ILE A 275 21.09 24.60 3.43
CA ILE A 275 20.55 25.33 4.57
C ILE A 275 21.60 26.35 5.00
N ASP A 276 21.21 27.62 5.03
CA ASP A 276 22.06 28.75 5.45
C ASP A 276 21.37 29.43 6.63
N VAL A 277 21.99 29.34 7.81
CA VAL A 277 21.44 29.85 9.07
C VAL A 277 22.08 31.19 9.38
N LYS A 278 21.27 32.25 9.41
CA LYS A 278 21.72 33.59 9.78
C LYS A 278 21.88 33.71 11.28
N CYS A 279 22.99 34.32 11.69
CA CYS A 279 23.29 34.55 13.09
C CYS A 279 22.98 36.01 13.45
N ASP A 280 21.97 36.24 14.27
CA ASP A 280 21.62 37.57 14.77
C ASP A 280 22.64 38.07 15.81
N HIS A 281 23.20 37.18 16.64
CA HIS A 281 24.10 37.56 17.74
C HIS A 281 25.61 37.51 17.41
N CYS A 282 26.07 36.81 16.37
CA CYS A 282 27.49 36.82 15.98
C CYS A 282 27.94 38.20 15.54
N VAL A 283 27.08 38.96 14.86
CA VAL A 283 27.44 40.29 14.36
C VAL A 283 27.69 41.24 15.54
N VAL A 284 26.82 41.19 16.56
CA VAL A 284 26.94 42.01 17.78
C VAL A 284 28.18 41.60 18.60
N LEU A 285 28.43 40.30 18.77
CA LEU A 285 29.63 39.80 19.46
C LEU A 285 30.92 40.17 18.71
N LEU A 286 30.94 40.09 17.39
CA LEU A 286 32.07 40.56 16.57
C LEU A 286 32.31 42.05 16.77
N PHE A 287 31.27 42.88 16.76
CA PHE A 287 31.41 44.31 17.03
C PHE A 287 31.91 44.59 18.45
N ILE A 288 31.43 43.86 19.45
CA ILE A 288 31.91 43.97 20.84
C ILE A 288 33.39 43.55 20.91
N ILE A 289 33.77 42.41 20.33
CA ILE A 289 35.16 41.92 20.31
C ILE A 289 36.07 42.92 19.58
N ILE A 290 35.68 43.41 18.41
CA ILE A 290 36.43 44.42 17.65
C ILE A 290 36.57 45.71 18.48
N SER A 291 35.51 46.13 19.19
CA SER A 291 35.52 47.32 20.05
C SER A 291 36.45 47.12 21.26
N PHE A 292 36.43 45.94 21.90
CA PHE A 292 37.35 45.58 22.97
C PHE A 292 38.81 45.50 22.50
N LEU A 293 39.06 44.93 21.31
CA LEU A 293 40.39 44.87 20.71
C LEU A 293 40.91 46.27 20.33
N ARG A 294 40.05 47.15 19.78
CA ARG A 294 40.37 48.56 19.55
C ARG A 294 40.69 49.29 20.86
N LYS A 295 39.90 49.09 21.92
CA LYS A 295 40.15 49.68 23.24
C LYS A 295 41.47 49.20 23.84
N LYS A 296 41.79 47.90 23.71
CA LYS A 296 43.06 47.31 24.17
C LYS A 296 44.26 47.81 23.36
N ARG A 297 44.08 48.09 22.06
CA ARG A 297 45.10 48.72 21.20
C ARG A 297 45.36 50.17 21.64
N ASN A 298 44.32 50.97 21.86
CA ASN A 298 44.46 52.35 22.34
C ASN A 298 45.06 52.44 23.76
N SER A 299 44.72 51.48 24.63
CA SER A 299 45.34 51.38 25.97
C SER A 299 46.85 51.10 25.90
N LYS A 300 47.30 50.25 24.96
CA LYS A 300 48.74 50.00 24.72
C LYS A 300 49.48 51.20 24.11
N GLU A 301 48.79 52.05 23.36
CA GLU A 301 49.33 53.30 22.81
C GLU A 301 49.44 54.39 23.89
N SER A 302 48.44 54.52 24.77
CA SER A 302 48.49 55.44 25.91
C SER A 302 49.66 55.12 26.85
N SER A 303 49.89 53.84 27.16
CA SER A 303 51.03 53.40 28.01
C SER A 303 52.42 53.58 27.36
N LYS A 304 52.49 53.79 26.03
CA LYS A 304 53.76 54.12 25.35
C LYS A 304 54.07 55.61 25.36
N THR A 305 53.06 56.47 25.54
CA THR A 305 53.24 57.93 25.51
C THR A 305 53.64 58.50 26.88
N GLU A 306 53.26 57.83 27.98
CA GLU A 306 53.70 58.19 29.35
C GLU A 306 55.13 57.74 29.69
N GLY A 307 55.74 56.82 28.92
CA GLY A 307 57.11 56.35 29.16
C GLY A 307 58.24 57.21 28.58
N ARG A 308 57.95 58.40 28.02
CA ARG A 308 58.94 59.24 27.31
C ARG A 308 58.99 60.69 27.77
N ALA A 309 58.74 60.95 29.06
CA ALA A 309 58.92 62.27 29.66
C ALA A 309 59.47 62.16 31.08
N ASP A 310 60.77 61.83 31.23
CA ASP A 310 61.62 62.39 32.28
C ASP A 310 63.08 61.97 32.06
N ASN A 311 63.85 62.84 31.39
CA ASN A 311 65.30 62.92 31.58
C ASN A 311 65.76 64.32 31.12
N LYS A 312 65.79 65.27 32.06
CA LYS A 312 66.53 66.54 31.92
C LYS A 312 67.53 66.65 33.08
N GLU A 313 68.72 66.14 32.79
CA GLU A 313 70.04 66.72 33.05
C GLU A 313 70.11 67.88 34.06
N GLN A 314 70.78 67.64 35.20
CA GLN A 314 71.32 68.68 36.07
C GLN A 314 72.86 68.55 36.09
N VAL A 315 73.51 69.51 35.43
CA VAL A 315 74.95 69.79 35.49
C VAL A 315 75.20 70.92 36.49
N LYS A 316 76.18 70.76 37.40
CA LYS A 316 77.17 71.77 37.84
C LYS A 316 77.95 71.34 39.11
N PRO A 317 79.09 71.98 39.47
CA PRO A 317 80.27 72.41 38.69
C PRO A 317 81.60 71.92 39.31
N GLU A 318 82.70 72.18 38.59
CA GLU A 318 84.12 72.05 38.98
C GLU A 318 84.50 72.87 40.24
N ILE A 319 85.47 72.37 41.02
CA ILE A 319 86.91 72.79 41.08
C ILE A 319 87.75 71.54 41.34
#